data_AF-A0A2V8E452-F1
#
_entry.id   AF-A0A2V8E452-F1
#
_cell.length_a   1.000
_cell.length_b   1.000
_cell.length_c   1.000
_cell.angle_alpha   90.00
_cell.angle_beta   90.00
_cell.angle_gamma   90.00
#
_symmetry.space_group_name_H-M   'P 1'
#
loop_
_entity.id
_entity.type
_entity.pdbx_description
1 polymer ?
#
loop_
_entity_poly.entity_id
_entity_poly.type
_entity_poly.pdbx_seq_one_letter_code
_entity_poly.pdbx_strand_id
1 'polypeptide(L)'
;MARLTCGAVAWIALGAAAFFIIQSEKQLAEVRAAVRAFDVRAREATDGLADLRASQQAYVAAGQGVAFWMPKVATTLDAATTTIASLRQIAESSEARSALDEAWRTVAEFGAIDQRARDYIKTEQQLMAADVVFAEGGETAVTAARQVEAARVAEHQALDASEAARRKQEALALAAAAALAALLIMLLVPAARLEASSTDSLASPGSGWLTEAARAAGAPASVGDEPLPRASPSDPALSVPSRPAGPVLKAAAQLCTDLGRVSDLDELRGLVARAADVMDASGLVVWLGDAAGGDLRPVIAHGYSNQVLARMPAVPRSADNAAAAAYRIGQLQIVLARPGSASGAVAAPLLSSAGCIGTLSAEIRGGGETSDSVQALATIFAAQLAGVIATTPEASEQRTASRSAGLA
;
A
#
# COMPACT_ATOMS: atom_id res chain seq x y z
N MET A 1 -24.72 -5.20 -47.17
CA MET A 1 -24.71 -6.23 -46.10
C MET A 1 -23.39 -6.30 -45.33
N ALA A 2 -22.21 -6.31 -45.96
CA ALA A 2 -20.91 -6.45 -45.28
C ALA A 2 -20.61 -5.40 -44.17
N ARG A 3 -21.14 -4.18 -44.28
CA ARG A 3 -20.96 -3.13 -43.25
C ARG A 3 -21.76 -3.38 -41.96
N LEU A 4 -22.96 -3.96 -42.09
CA LEU A 4 -23.82 -4.30 -40.94
C LEU A 4 -23.26 -5.50 -40.16
N THR A 5 -22.70 -6.49 -40.87
CA THR A 5 -22.06 -7.66 -40.23
C THR A 5 -20.78 -7.27 -39.49
N CYS A 6 -19.95 -6.36 -40.04
CA CYS A 6 -18.75 -5.88 -39.35
C CYS A 6 -19.08 -5.06 -38.08
N GLY A 7 -20.13 -4.23 -38.13
CA GLY A 7 -20.60 -3.48 -36.96
C GLY A 7 -21.10 -4.40 -35.84
N ALA A 8 -21.85 -5.45 -36.18
CA ALA A 8 -22.34 -6.42 -35.20
C ALA A 8 -21.20 -7.18 -34.49
N VAL A 9 -20.16 -7.60 -35.23
CA VAL A 9 -18.98 -8.27 -34.67
C VAL A 9 -18.20 -7.36 -33.72
N ALA A 10 -18.05 -6.08 -34.07
CA ALA A 10 -17.37 -5.10 -33.20
C ALA A 10 -18.13 -4.91 -31.87
N TRP A 11 -19.46 -4.80 -31.91
CA TRP A 11 -20.28 -4.68 -30.70
C TRP A 11 -20.24 -5.93 -29.83
N ILE A 12 -20.25 -7.12 -30.42
CA ILE A 12 -20.11 -8.39 -29.68
C ILE A 12 -18.73 -8.46 -29.01
N ALA A 13 -17.65 -8.06 -29.69
CA ALA A 13 -16.30 -8.04 -29.14
C ALA A 13 -16.17 -7.06 -27.96
N LEU A 14 -16.74 -5.85 -28.09
CA LEU A 14 -16.80 -4.86 -27.01
C LEU A 14 -17.60 -5.37 -25.81
N GLY A 15 -18.77 -5.97 -26.05
CA GLY A 15 -19.60 -6.57 -25.00
C GLY A 15 -18.90 -7.71 -24.27
N ALA A 16 -18.20 -8.58 -25.01
CA ALA A 16 -17.42 -9.67 -24.43
C ALA A 16 -16.24 -9.16 -23.59
N ALA A 17 -15.53 -8.13 -24.04
CA ALA A 17 -14.45 -7.50 -23.29
C ALA A 17 -14.96 -6.82 -22.00
N ALA A 18 -16.06 -6.09 -22.07
CA ALA A 18 -16.69 -5.46 -20.90
C ALA A 18 -17.17 -6.52 -19.89
N PHE A 19 -17.81 -7.59 -20.35
CA PHE A 19 -18.23 -8.70 -19.50
C PHE A 19 -17.05 -9.39 -18.83
N PHE A 20 -15.95 -9.61 -19.57
CA PHE A 20 -14.73 -10.21 -19.03
C PHE A 20 -14.10 -9.36 -17.91
N ILE A 21 -14.09 -8.04 -18.05
CA ILE A 21 -13.60 -7.11 -17.02
C ILE A 21 -14.50 -7.14 -15.78
N ILE A 22 -15.82 -7.07 -15.95
CA ILE A 22 -16.74 -7.14 -14.81
C ILE A 22 -16.61 -8.48 -14.07
N GLN A 23 -16.41 -9.58 -14.81
CA GLN A 23 -16.22 -10.88 -14.21
C GLN A 23 -14.86 -11.02 -13.50
N SER A 24 -13.80 -10.42 -14.03
CA SER A 24 -12.49 -10.40 -13.35
C SER A 24 -12.53 -9.58 -12.07
N GLU A 25 -13.20 -8.42 -12.07
CA GLU A 25 -13.37 -7.60 -10.87
C GLU A 25 -14.15 -8.34 -9.78
N LYS A 26 -15.21 -9.07 -10.15
CA LYS A 26 -15.98 -9.90 -9.20
C LYS A 26 -15.13 -11.00 -8.58
N GLN A 27 -14.37 -11.73 -9.40
CA GLN A 27 -13.47 -12.78 -8.93
C GLN A 27 -12.39 -12.20 -8.00
N LEU A 28 -11.81 -11.05 -8.35
CA LEU A 28 -10.80 -10.40 -7.52
C LEU A 28 -11.38 -9.88 -6.19
N ALA A 29 -12.61 -9.40 -6.20
CA ALA A 29 -13.30 -8.99 -4.98
C ALA A 29 -13.53 -10.16 -4.01
N GLU A 30 -13.84 -11.35 -4.54
CA GLU A 30 -14.01 -12.58 -3.76
C GLU A 30 -12.69 -13.04 -3.13
N VAL A 31 -11.60 -13.11 -3.91
CA VAL A 31 -10.26 -13.47 -3.39
C VAL A 31 -9.80 -12.48 -2.33
N ARG A 32 -9.97 -11.16 -2.56
CA ARG A 32 -9.66 -10.13 -1.55
C ARG A 32 -10.48 -10.28 -0.28
N ALA A 33 -11.74 -10.73 -0.38
CA ALA A 33 -12.57 -10.98 0.78
C ALA A 33 -12.10 -12.21 1.57
N ALA A 34 -11.67 -13.27 0.88
CA ALA A 34 -11.08 -14.45 1.49
C ALA A 34 -9.79 -14.11 2.26
N VAL A 35 -8.88 -13.34 1.66
CA VAL A 35 -7.63 -12.91 2.32
C VAL A 35 -7.91 -12.02 3.53
N ARG A 36 -8.90 -11.11 3.48
CA ARG A 36 -9.30 -10.34 4.67
C ARG A 36 -9.85 -11.22 5.79
N ALA A 37 -10.63 -12.26 5.45
CA ALA A 37 -11.13 -13.20 6.44
C ALA A 37 -10.00 -14.05 7.05
N PHE A 38 -9.00 -14.40 6.24
CA PHE A 38 -7.77 -15.04 6.70
C PHE A 38 -6.99 -14.13 7.68
N ASP A 39 -6.78 -12.86 7.32
CA ASP A 39 -6.07 -11.87 8.15
C ASP A 39 -6.68 -11.73 9.54
N VAL A 40 -8.01 -11.63 9.63
CA VAL A 40 -8.71 -11.51 10.91
C VAL A 40 -8.44 -12.74 11.79
N ARG A 41 -8.57 -13.94 11.24
CA ARG A 41 -8.31 -15.19 11.98
C ARG A 41 -6.83 -15.36 12.34
N ALA A 42 -5.91 -14.90 11.50
CA ALA A 42 -4.47 -14.94 11.78
C ALA A 42 -4.10 -14.03 12.97
N ARG A 43 -4.74 -12.85 13.06
CA ARG A 43 -4.61 -11.96 14.23
C ARG A 43 -5.20 -12.59 15.48
N GLU A 44 -6.41 -13.16 15.40
CA GLU A 44 -7.02 -13.89 16.52
C GLU A 44 -6.13 -15.03 17.04
N ALA A 45 -5.48 -15.78 16.13
CA ALA A 45 -4.52 -16.82 16.51
C ALA A 45 -3.27 -16.24 17.19
N THR A 46 -2.72 -15.14 16.67
CA THR A 46 -1.53 -14.48 17.22
C THR A 46 -1.80 -13.92 18.62
N ASP A 47 -2.94 -13.26 18.81
CA ASP A 47 -3.38 -12.75 20.11
C ASP A 47 -3.65 -13.89 21.10
N GLY A 48 -4.27 -14.97 20.63
CA GLY A 48 -4.47 -16.19 21.43
C GLY A 48 -3.16 -16.82 21.91
N LEU A 49 -2.14 -16.89 21.04
CA LEU A 49 -0.80 -17.38 21.40
C LEU A 49 -0.08 -16.44 22.38
N ALA A 50 -0.28 -15.13 22.27
CA ALA A 50 0.26 -14.16 23.22
C ALA A 50 -0.42 -14.28 24.60
N ASP A 51 -1.75 -14.42 24.65
CA ASP A 51 -2.49 -14.65 25.90
C ASP A 51 -2.14 -16.00 26.52
N LEU A 52 -1.91 -17.03 25.70
CA LEU A 52 -1.47 -18.35 26.14
C LEU A 52 -0.11 -18.25 26.85
N ARG A 53 0.86 -17.58 26.23
CA ARG A 53 2.18 -17.33 26.84
C ARG A 53 2.05 -16.56 28.15
N ALA A 54 1.31 -15.45 28.16
CA ALA A 54 1.14 -14.62 29.35
C ALA A 54 0.48 -15.41 30.50
N SER A 55 -0.53 -16.21 30.19
CA SER A 55 -1.24 -17.04 31.15
C SER A 55 -0.35 -18.16 31.70
N GLN A 56 0.52 -18.76 30.89
CA GLN A 56 1.47 -19.77 31.34
C GLN A 56 2.55 -19.17 32.27
N GLN A 57 3.01 -17.95 31.98
CA GLN A 57 3.93 -17.22 32.86
C GLN A 57 3.27 -16.82 34.19
N ALA A 58 2.01 -16.39 34.16
CA ALA A 58 1.25 -16.07 35.37
C ALA A 58 0.98 -17.31 36.23
N TYR A 59 0.81 -18.48 35.61
CA TYR A 59 0.64 -19.75 36.29
C TYR A 59 1.83 -20.13 37.20
N VAL A 60 3.07 -19.86 36.79
CA VAL A 60 4.28 -20.17 37.57
C VAL A 60 4.72 -19.04 38.53
N ALA A 61 4.16 -17.84 38.37
CA ALA A 61 4.47 -16.69 39.19
C ALA A 61 3.95 -16.85 40.64
N ALA A 62 4.80 -16.54 41.62
CA ALA A 62 4.45 -16.65 43.04
C ALA A 62 3.21 -15.80 43.39
N GLY A 63 2.22 -16.41 44.04
CA GLY A 63 1.02 -15.72 44.55
C GLY A 63 -0.12 -15.51 43.55
N GLN A 64 0.04 -15.88 42.27
CA GLN A 64 -0.97 -15.66 41.21
C GLN A 64 -2.02 -16.79 41.08
N GLY A 65 -1.81 -17.93 41.77
CA GLY A 65 -2.82 -18.98 41.95
C GLY A 65 -2.99 -19.95 40.77
N VAL A 66 -2.43 -21.15 40.90
CA VAL A 66 -2.48 -22.24 39.90
C VAL A 66 -3.91 -22.62 39.47
N ALA A 67 -4.88 -22.56 40.39
CA ALA A 67 -6.25 -23.00 40.17
C ALA A 67 -7.00 -22.19 39.10
N PHE A 68 -6.64 -20.92 38.88
CA PHE A 68 -7.25 -20.08 37.85
C PHE A 68 -6.51 -20.18 36.51
N TRP A 69 -5.17 -20.09 36.55
CA TRP A 69 -4.36 -20.00 35.34
C TRP A 69 -4.23 -21.34 34.59
N MET A 70 -4.20 -22.49 35.28
CA MET A 70 -4.14 -23.80 34.61
C MET A 70 -5.35 -24.08 33.70
N PRO A 71 -6.61 -23.88 34.17
CA PRO A 71 -7.77 -23.98 33.29
C PRO A 71 -7.73 -22.97 32.15
N LYS A 72 -7.34 -21.71 32.43
CA LYS A 72 -7.23 -20.68 31.39
C LYS A 72 -6.26 -21.09 30.28
N VAL A 73 -5.06 -21.54 30.62
CA VAL A 73 -4.07 -22.03 29.65
C VAL A 73 -4.62 -23.18 28.82
N ALA A 74 -5.33 -24.14 29.44
CA ALA A 74 -5.93 -25.25 28.70
C ALA A 74 -7.00 -24.78 27.71
N THR A 75 -7.89 -23.87 28.13
CA THR A 75 -8.92 -23.29 27.25
C THR A 75 -8.31 -22.47 26.11
N THR A 76 -7.31 -21.63 26.39
CA THR A 76 -6.65 -20.82 25.37
C THR A 76 -5.84 -21.69 24.39
N LEU A 77 -5.23 -22.78 24.85
CA LEU A 77 -4.51 -23.72 23.99
C LEU A 77 -5.46 -24.45 23.01
N ASP A 78 -6.62 -24.89 23.50
CA ASP A 78 -7.65 -25.53 22.65
C ASP A 78 -8.21 -24.54 21.61
N ALA A 79 -8.47 -23.29 22.04
CA ALA A 79 -8.89 -22.22 21.15
C ALA A 79 -7.83 -21.92 20.08
N ALA A 80 -6.55 -21.77 20.45
CA ALA A 80 -5.46 -21.53 19.51
C ALA A 80 -5.31 -22.68 18.49
N THR A 81 -5.41 -23.92 18.97
CA THR A 81 -5.35 -25.11 18.11
C THR A 81 -6.49 -25.13 17.10
N THR A 82 -7.70 -24.79 17.54
CA THR A 82 -8.89 -24.70 16.69
C THR A 82 -8.76 -23.59 15.65
N THR A 83 -8.28 -22.40 16.05
CA THR A 83 -8.09 -21.27 15.13
C THR A 83 -7.03 -21.59 14.07
N ILE A 84 -5.91 -22.19 14.45
CA ILE A 84 -4.87 -22.60 13.49
C ILE A 84 -5.40 -23.69 12.54
N ALA A 85 -6.19 -24.65 13.03
CA ALA A 85 -6.82 -25.65 12.18
C ALA A 85 -7.82 -25.01 11.19
N SER A 86 -8.58 -24.00 11.61
CA SER A 86 -9.46 -23.23 10.74
C SER A 86 -8.68 -22.47 9.67
N LEU A 87 -7.58 -21.81 10.04
CA LEU A 87 -6.67 -21.14 9.09
C LEU A 87 -6.15 -22.11 8.02
N ARG A 88 -5.78 -23.35 8.41
CA ARG A 88 -5.31 -24.37 7.45
C ARG A 88 -6.35 -24.76 6.42
N GLN A 89 -7.63 -24.77 6.81
CA GLN A 89 -8.74 -25.13 5.90
C GLN A 89 -9.04 -24.05 4.88
N ILE A 90 -8.81 -22.79 5.22
CA ILE A 90 -9.12 -21.63 4.36
C ILE A 90 -7.91 -21.08 3.59
N ALA A 91 -6.70 -21.57 3.89
CA ALA A 91 -5.47 -21.14 3.23
C ALA A 91 -5.45 -21.57 1.76
N GLU A 92 -5.39 -20.61 0.84
CA GLU A 92 -5.36 -20.88 -0.58
C GLU A 92 -3.95 -21.20 -1.07
N SER A 93 -2.92 -20.57 -0.50
CA SER A 93 -1.52 -20.76 -0.90
C SER A 93 -0.89 -22.01 -0.27
N SER A 94 -0.02 -22.69 -1.04
CA SER A 94 0.75 -23.84 -0.54
C SER A 94 1.72 -23.45 0.58
N GLU A 95 2.31 -22.26 0.45
CA GLU A 95 3.27 -21.68 1.37
C GLU A 95 2.60 -21.36 2.71
N ALA A 96 1.40 -20.76 2.71
CA ALA A 96 0.64 -20.55 3.94
C ALA A 96 0.24 -21.86 4.59
N ARG A 97 -0.22 -22.85 3.81
CA ARG A 97 -0.54 -24.20 4.33
C ARG A 97 0.67 -24.83 5.02
N SER A 98 1.86 -24.76 4.40
CA SER A 98 3.09 -25.28 4.99
C SER A 98 3.48 -24.54 6.28
N ALA A 99 3.35 -23.22 6.33
CA ALA A 99 3.66 -22.44 7.53
C ALA A 99 2.66 -22.73 8.67
N LEU A 100 1.38 -22.92 8.35
CA LEU A 100 0.36 -23.29 9.34
C LEU A 100 0.48 -24.74 9.83
N ASP A 101 0.95 -25.65 8.98
CA ASP A 101 1.29 -27.02 9.42
C ASP A 101 2.40 -27.00 10.46
N GLU A 102 3.40 -26.13 10.27
CA GLU A 102 4.46 -25.92 11.25
C GLU A 102 3.93 -25.26 12.53
N ALA A 103 3.09 -24.22 12.42
CA ALA A 103 2.41 -23.59 13.56
C ALA A 103 1.64 -24.61 14.39
N TRP A 104 0.93 -25.53 13.73
CA TRP A 104 0.19 -26.58 14.40
C TRP A 104 1.10 -27.53 15.18
N ARG A 105 2.28 -27.89 14.64
CA ARG A 105 3.28 -28.70 15.36
C ARG A 105 3.86 -27.96 16.55
N THR A 106 4.22 -26.68 16.38
CA THR A 106 4.80 -25.87 17.48
C THR A 106 3.78 -25.64 18.60
N VAL A 107 2.49 -25.50 18.29
CA VAL A 107 1.44 -25.43 19.32
C VAL A 107 1.24 -26.77 20.04
N ALA A 108 1.36 -27.90 19.33
CA ALA A 108 1.34 -29.21 19.99
C ALA A 108 2.56 -29.39 20.93
N GLU A 109 3.74 -28.91 20.52
CA GLU A 109 4.94 -28.88 21.36
C GLU A 109 4.76 -28.00 22.61
N PHE A 110 4.17 -26.82 22.44
CA PHE A 110 3.79 -25.97 23.57
C PHE A 110 2.89 -26.71 24.57
N GLY A 111 1.90 -27.47 24.08
CA GLY A 111 1.03 -28.29 24.92
C GLY A 111 1.79 -29.37 25.70
N ALA A 112 2.81 -29.99 25.07
CA ALA A 112 3.69 -30.95 25.74
C ALA A 112 4.56 -30.29 26.83
N ILE A 113 5.07 -29.08 26.56
CA ILE A 113 5.80 -28.26 27.54
C ILE A 113 4.90 -27.90 28.72
N ASP A 114 3.66 -27.46 28.46
CA ASP A 114 2.68 -27.13 29.49
C ASP A 114 2.38 -28.34 30.39
N GLN A 115 2.17 -29.51 29.79
CA GLN A 115 1.96 -30.74 30.54
C GLN A 115 3.16 -31.08 31.45
N ARG A 116 4.39 -30.93 30.94
CA ARG A 116 5.62 -31.14 31.72
C ARG A 116 5.71 -30.15 32.89
N ALA A 117 5.40 -28.87 32.65
CA ALA A 117 5.37 -27.85 33.69
C ALA A 117 4.33 -28.18 34.78
N ARG A 118 3.15 -28.68 34.40
CA ARG A 118 2.12 -29.16 35.36
C ARG A 118 2.63 -30.30 36.22
N ASP A 119 3.36 -31.24 35.63
CA ASP A 119 3.89 -32.39 36.37
C ASP A 119 5.02 -31.99 37.34
N TYR A 120 5.85 -30.99 36.99
CA TYR A 120 6.80 -30.40 37.94
C TYR A 120 6.11 -29.70 39.13
N ILE A 121 5.00 -28.99 38.89
CA ILE A 121 4.24 -28.38 40.01
C ILE A 121 3.63 -29.45 40.91
N LYS A 122 3.08 -30.53 40.35
CA LYS A 122 2.53 -31.64 41.15
C LYS A 122 3.57 -32.32 42.05
N THR A 123 4.84 -32.29 41.64
CA THR A 123 5.97 -32.88 42.39
C THR A 123 6.72 -31.85 43.24
N GLU A 124 6.11 -30.67 43.47
CA GLU A 124 6.66 -29.56 44.27
C GLU A 124 7.96 -28.96 43.71
N GLN A 125 8.28 -29.19 42.42
CA GLN A 125 9.47 -28.68 41.74
C GLN A 125 9.20 -27.36 41.02
N GLN A 126 8.77 -26.34 41.76
CA GLN A 126 8.31 -25.07 41.17
C GLN A 126 9.40 -24.31 40.39
N LEU A 127 10.67 -24.43 40.77
CA LEU A 127 11.79 -23.84 40.03
C LEU A 127 11.99 -24.47 38.65
N MET A 128 11.82 -25.79 38.53
CA MET A 128 11.88 -26.50 37.24
C MET A 128 10.67 -26.19 36.36
N ALA A 129 9.49 -26.06 36.96
CA ALA A 129 8.30 -25.60 36.26
C ALA A 129 8.47 -24.16 35.71
N ALA A 130 9.09 -23.26 36.49
CA ALA A 130 9.37 -21.91 36.03
C ALA A 130 10.40 -21.90 34.89
N ASP A 131 11.50 -22.64 35.03
CA ASP A 131 12.55 -22.70 34.00
C ASP A 131 12.02 -23.19 32.65
N VAL A 132 11.27 -24.30 32.63
CA VAL A 132 10.71 -24.84 31.38
C VAL A 132 9.69 -23.88 30.73
N VAL A 133 8.91 -23.15 31.53
CA VAL A 133 7.93 -22.17 31.03
C VAL A 133 8.62 -20.91 30.49
N PHE A 134 9.64 -20.40 31.18
CA PHE A 134 10.33 -19.18 30.76
C PHE A 134 11.32 -19.41 29.61
N ALA A 135 11.97 -20.57 29.55
CA ALA A 135 12.91 -20.92 28.48
C ALA A 135 12.18 -21.52 27.26
N GLU A 136 11.50 -22.66 27.41
CA GLU A 136 10.92 -23.41 26.29
C GLU A 136 9.53 -22.89 25.91
N GLY A 137 8.64 -22.69 26.89
CA GLY A 137 7.25 -22.27 26.64
C GLY A 137 7.14 -20.89 25.98
N GLY A 138 7.97 -19.94 26.41
CA GLY A 138 8.01 -18.60 25.85
C GLY A 138 8.51 -18.56 24.39
N GLU A 139 9.52 -19.36 24.06
CA GLU A 139 10.10 -19.43 22.71
C GLU A 139 9.17 -20.17 21.74
N THR A 140 8.57 -21.28 22.17
CA THR A 140 7.62 -22.05 21.35
C THR A 140 6.38 -21.23 21.00
N ALA A 141 5.79 -20.50 21.95
CA ALA A 141 4.65 -19.62 21.65
C ALA A 141 4.99 -18.51 20.64
N VAL A 142 6.18 -17.89 20.74
CA VAL A 142 6.64 -16.88 19.77
C VAL A 142 6.90 -17.49 18.40
N THR A 143 7.45 -18.70 18.36
CA THR A 143 7.73 -19.41 17.12
C THR A 143 6.44 -19.78 16.39
N ALA A 144 5.44 -20.27 17.10
CA ALA A 144 4.10 -20.51 16.54
C ALA A 144 3.47 -19.22 15.99
N ALA A 145 3.56 -18.11 16.74
CA ALA A 145 3.03 -16.82 16.29
C ALA A 145 3.74 -16.31 15.02
N ARG A 146 5.06 -16.49 14.93
CA ARG A 146 5.84 -16.15 13.74
C ARG A 146 5.43 -16.98 12.53
N GLN A 147 5.11 -18.26 12.71
CA GLN A 147 4.66 -19.14 11.63
C GLN A 147 3.25 -18.78 11.13
N VAL A 148 2.35 -18.36 12.03
CA VAL A 148 1.04 -17.80 11.65
C VAL A 148 1.22 -16.51 10.84
N GLU A 149 2.13 -15.62 11.26
CA GLU A 149 2.43 -14.39 10.51
C GLU A 149 3.09 -14.68 9.16
N ALA A 150 3.98 -15.68 9.08
CA ALA A 150 4.55 -16.12 7.82
C ALA A 150 3.48 -16.63 6.85
N ALA A 151 2.47 -17.35 7.37
CA ALA A 151 1.33 -17.79 6.57
C ALA A 151 0.51 -16.61 6.05
N ARG A 152 0.28 -15.59 6.89
CA ARG A 152 -0.42 -14.35 6.53
C ARG A 152 0.30 -13.60 5.41
N VAL A 153 1.62 -13.47 5.51
CA VAL A 153 2.44 -12.84 4.46
C VAL A 153 2.38 -13.65 3.16
N ALA A 154 2.39 -14.98 3.22
CA ALA A 154 2.29 -15.84 2.05
C ALA A 154 0.95 -15.70 1.31
N GLU A 155 -0.18 -15.60 2.02
CA GLU A 155 -1.49 -15.33 1.41
C GLU A 155 -1.53 -13.98 0.68
N HIS A 156 -0.95 -12.94 1.26
CA HIS A 156 -0.85 -11.64 0.57
C HIS A 156 0.02 -11.70 -0.67
N GLN A 157 1.16 -12.40 -0.61
CA GLN A 157 2.03 -12.57 -1.78
C GLN A 157 1.33 -13.36 -2.90
N ALA A 158 0.52 -14.36 -2.55
CA ALA A 158 -0.29 -15.10 -3.51
C ALA A 158 -1.37 -14.21 -4.16
N LEU A 159 -2.05 -13.36 -3.37
CA LEU A 159 -2.99 -12.37 -3.88
C LEU A 159 -2.31 -11.40 -4.85
N ASP A 160 -1.19 -10.80 -4.47
CA ASP A 160 -0.46 -9.85 -5.32
C ASP A 160 0.01 -10.48 -6.64
N ALA A 161 0.46 -11.75 -6.58
CA ALA A 161 0.83 -12.51 -7.77
C ALA A 161 -0.39 -12.77 -8.69
N SER A 162 -1.54 -13.11 -8.10
CA SER A 162 -2.80 -13.32 -8.85
C SER A 162 -3.30 -12.04 -9.51
N GLU A 163 -3.22 -10.90 -8.80
CA GLU A 163 -3.57 -9.58 -9.34
C GLU A 163 -2.67 -9.19 -10.51
N ALA A 164 -1.36 -9.36 -10.36
CA ALA A 164 -0.40 -9.06 -11.42
C ALA A 164 -0.61 -9.94 -12.66
N ALA A 165 -0.90 -11.23 -12.47
CA ALA A 165 -1.24 -12.13 -13.56
C ALA A 165 -2.53 -11.72 -14.28
N ARG A 166 -3.55 -11.27 -13.53
CA ARG A 166 -4.84 -10.87 -14.10
C ARG A 166 -4.76 -9.55 -14.86
N ARG A 167 -4.06 -8.54 -14.33
CA ARG A 167 -3.82 -7.26 -15.02
C ARG A 167 -3.09 -7.46 -16.36
N LYS A 168 -2.16 -8.42 -16.43
CA LYS A 168 -1.50 -8.79 -17.71
C LYS A 168 -2.50 -9.39 -18.71
N GLN A 169 -3.41 -10.25 -18.27
CA GLN A 169 -4.43 -10.84 -19.14
C GLN A 169 -5.44 -9.78 -19.63
N GLU A 170 -5.85 -8.85 -18.76
CA GLU A 170 -6.72 -7.73 -19.13
C GLU A 170 -6.05 -6.80 -20.15
N ALA A 171 -4.76 -6.48 -19.95
CA ALA A 171 -3.99 -5.69 -20.91
C ALA A 171 -3.89 -6.39 -22.29
N LEU A 172 -3.67 -7.71 -22.30
CA LEU A 172 -3.67 -8.50 -23.54
C LEU A 172 -5.05 -8.53 -24.21
N ALA A 173 -6.13 -8.70 -23.44
CA ALA A 173 -7.50 -8.70 -23.96
C ALA A 173 -7.89 -7.33 -24.55
N LEU A 174 -7.55 -6.23 -23.88
CA LEU A 174 -7.76 -4.87 -24.38
C LEU A 174 -6.91 -4.59 -25.62
N ALA A 175 -5.65 -5.02 -25.64
CA ALA A 175 -4.78 -4.89 -26.82
C ALA A 175 -5.33 -5.68 -28.01
N ALA A 176 -5.81 -6.91 -27.79
CA ALA A 176 -6.43 -7.73 -28.83
C ALA A 176 -7.74 -7.10 -29.35
N ALA A 177 -8.58 -6.60 -28.45
CA ALA A 177 -9.81 -5.90 -28.82
C ALA A 177 -9.53 -4.61 -29.61
N ALA A 178 -8.53 -3.82 -29.19
CA ALA A 178 -8.10 -2.62 -29.88
C ALA A 178 -7.50 -2.92 -31.26
N ALA A 179 -6.67 -3.97 -31.37
CA ALA A 179 -6.11 -4.41 -32.66
C ALA A 179 -7.21 -4.88 -33.62
N LEU A 180 -8.20 -5.63 -33.12
CA LEU A 180 -9.33 -6.09 -33.92
C LEU A 180 -10.23 -4.91 -34.35
N ALA A 181 -10.46 -3.93 -33.47
CA ALA A 181 -11.17 -2.70 -33.82
C ALA A 181 -10.41 -1.89 -34.88
N ALA A 182 -9.08 -1.75 -34.76
CA ALA A 182 -8.24 -1.08 -35.75
C ALA A 182 -8.27 -1.78 -37.12
N LEU A 183 -8.20 -3.11 -37.14
CA LEU A 183 -8.33 -3.92 -38.36
C LEU A 183 -9.70 -3.70 -39.03
N LEU A 184 -10.78 -3.68 -38.25
CA LEU A 184 -12.12 -3.43 -38.77
C LEU A 184 -12.27 -2.01 -39.31
N ILE A 185 -11.70 -0.99 -38.66
CA ILE A 185 -11.68 0.39 -39.16
C ILE A 185 -10.91 0.46 -40.48
N MET A 186 -9.73 -0.17 -40.56
CA MET A 186 -8.91 -0.21 -41.79
C MET A 186 -9.66 -0.88 -42.96
N LEU A 187 -10.47 -1.91 -42.68
CA LEU A 187 -11.28 -2.60 -43.69
C LEU A 187 -12.53 -1.80 -44.12
N LEU A 188 -13.03 -0.88 -43.28
CA LEU A 188 -14.25 -0.09 -43.53
C LEU A 188 -13.99 1.29 -44.15
N VAL A 189 -12.77 1.85 -44.04
CA VAL A 189 -12.39 3.11 -44.68
C VAL A 189 -12.14 2.84 -46.18
N PRO A 190 -12.96 3.36 -47.11
CA PRO A 190 -12.65 3.24 -48.53
C PRO A 190 -11.36 4.02 -48.81
N ALA A 191 -10.43 3.40 -49.53
CA ALA A 191 -9.28 4.08 -50.09
C ALA A 191 -9.79 5.20 -51.02
N ALA A 192 -9.96 6.40 -50.49
CA ALA A 192 -10.03 7.59 -51.30
C ALA A 192 -8.73 7.60 -52.08
N ARG A 193 -8.83 7.39 -53.40
CA ARG A 193 -7.71 7.50 -54.31
C ARG A 193 -7.06 8.84 -53.99
N LEU A 194 -5.79 8.82 -53.60
CA LEU A 194 -4.92 9.96 -53.79
C LEU A 194 -4.99 10.27 -55.28
N GLU A 195 -5.78 11.26 -55.67
CA GLU A 195 -5.73 11.83 -57.00
C GLU A 195 -4.35 12.45 -57.17
N ALA A 196 -3.48 11.68 -57.81
CA ALA A 196 -2.27 12.18 -58.42
C ALA A 196 -2.69 13.21 -59.48
N SER A 197 -2.72 14.49 -59.09
CA SER A 197 -2.71 15.58 -60.07
C SER A 197 -1.26 15.85 -60.44
N SER A 198 -0.86 15.35 -61.61
CA SER A 198 0.35 15.76 -62.31
C SER A 198 -0.01 15.92 -63.78
N THR A 199 0.02 17.18 -64.23
CA THR A 199 0.45 17.68 -65.56
C THR A 199 -0.17 16.99 -66.80
N ASP A 200 -0.80 17.69 -67.75
CA ASP A 200 -0.19 18.78 -68.51
C ASP A 200 -1.20 19.42 -69.49
N SER A 201 -0.81 20.60 -69.99
CA SER A 201 -1.11 21.21 -71.31
C SER A 201 -2.04 22.43 -71.45
N LEU A 202 -1.34 23.57 -71.64
CA LEU A 202 -1.44 24.57 -72.73
C LEU A 202 -2.50 25.68 -72.63
N ALA A 203 -2.06 26.88 -72.24
CA ALA A 203 -1.83 28.02 -73.15
C ALA A 203 -1.87 29.37 -72.40
N SER A 204 -0.75 30.11 -72.37
CA SER A 204 -0.74 31.57 -72.57
C SER A 204 0.70 32.07 -72.71
N PRO A 205 1.05 32.87 -73.73
CA PRO A 205 2.36 33.48 -73.87
C PRO A 205 2.38 34.92 -73.34
N GLY A 206 3.53 35.32 -72.81
CA GLY A 206 4.06 36.67 -73.04
C GLY A 206 4.15 37.62 -71.83
N SER A 207 5.40 38.03 -71.56
CA SER A 207 5.84 39.27 -70.86
C SER A 207 5.52 39.37 -69.36
N GLY A 208 6.41 39.77 -68.47
CA GLY A 208 7.80 40.23 -68.53
C GLY A 208 8.21 40.77 -67.15
N TRP A 209 9.51 41.01 -66.98
CA TRP A 209 10.17 41.88 -65.99
C TRP A 209 10.60 41.30 -64.63
N LEU A 210 11.91 41.03 -64.56
CA LEU A 210 12.92 41.58 -63.63
C LEU A 210 12.52 41.90 -62.18
N THR A 211 13.13 41.20 -61.21
CA THR A 211 14.08 41.68 -60.16
C THR A 211 14.26 40.53 -59.15
N GLU A 212 15.40 39.85 -59.07
CA GLU A 212 16.70 40.26 -58.51
C GLU A 212 16.72 40.36 -56.98
N ALA A 213 17.17 39.28 -56.35
CA ALA A 213 18.08 39.22 -55.21
C ALA A 213 18.30 37.72 -54.88
N ALA A 214 19.23 37.03 -55.53
CA ALA A 214 20.64 36.98 -55.13
C ALA A 214 20.77 36.57 -53.65
N ARG A 215 21.14 35.31 -53.38
CA ARG A 215 22.53 34.85 -53.18
C ARG A 215 22.74 34.62 -51.67
N ALA A 216 23.51 33.64 -51.22
CA ALA A 216 24.36 32.68 -51.91
C ALA A 216 24.76 31.58 -50.92
N ALA A 217 25.14 30.44 -51.51
CA ALA A 217 26.34 29.67 -51.22
C ALA A 217 26.53 29.06 -49.81
N GLY A 218 26.99 27.83 -49.68
CA GLY A 218 27.52 26.95 -50.71
C GLY A 218 27.96 25.62 -50.10
N ALA A 219 27.91 24.59 -50.93
CA ALA A 219 28.72 23.38 -50.77
C ALA A 219 30.21 23.74 -51.03
N PRO A 220 31.20 22.88 -50.69
CA PRO A 220 31.36 21.61 -51.42
C PRO A 220 31.83 20.42 -50.58
N ALA A 221 31.72 19.25 -51.22
CA ALA A 221 32.30 17.97 -50.84
C ALA A 221 33.77 17.83 -51.27
N SER A 222 34.54 16.95 -50.62
CA SER A 222 35.50 16.02 -51.27
C SER A 222 36.29 15.16 -50.27
N VAL A 223 36.34 13.83 -50.52
CA VAL A 223 37.49 12.88 -50.47
C VAL A 223 38.22 12.74 -49.11
N GLY A 224 38.49 11.58 -48.50
CA GLY A 224 38.62 10.17 -48.88
C GLY A 224 39.86 9.62 -48.16
N ASP A 225 39.74 8.60 -47.31
CA ASP A 225 40.78 7.59 -46.98
C ASP A 225 40.28 6.63 -45.86
N GLU A 226 40.48 5.32 -46.05
CA GLU A 226 40.38 4.23 -45.05
C GLU A 226 41.82 3.91 -44.57
N PRO A 227 42.12 3.50 -43.30
CA PRO A 227 41.63 2.23 -42.69
C PRO A 227 41.50 2.14 -41.13
N LEU A 228 40.48 1.37 -40.67
CA LEU A 228 40.35 0.53 -39.43
C LEU A 228 40.68 1.07 -38.00
N PRO A 229 40.19 0.42 -36.92
CA PRO A 229 38.83 0.38 -36.39
C PRO A 229 38.76 1.11 -35.03
N ARG A 230 37.91 2.13 -34.90
CA ARG A 230 37.55 2.70 -33.58
C ARG A 230 36.09 2.41 -33.28
N ALA A 231 35.86 1.87 -32.09
CA ALA A 231 34.56 1.78 -31.46
C ALA A 231 33.88 3.15 -31.53
N SER A 232 32.81 3.23 -32.33
CA SER A 232 31.94 4.40 -32.33
C SER A 232 30.97 4.31 -31.16
N PRO A 233 30.58 5.46 -30.59
CA PRO A 233 29.71 5.54 -29.44
C PRO A 233 28.30 5.08 -29.81
N SER A 234 27.64 4.52 -28.82
CA SER A 234 26.23 4.14 -28.76
C SER A 234 25.33 5.00 -29.64
N ASP A 235 24.56 4.33 -30.50
CA ASP A 235 23.35 4.86 -31.12
C ASP A 235 22.48 5.58 -30.08
N PRO A 236 21.71 6.62 -30.50
CA PRO A 236 20.88 7.40 -29.60
C PRO A 236 19.90 6.46 -28.92
N ALA A 237 19.97 6.43 -27.59
CA ALA A 237 19.00 5.77 -26.75
C ALA A 237 17.61 6.06 -27.30
N LEU A 238 16.85 4.99 -27.53
CA LEU A 238 15.41 5.04 -27.74
C LEU A 238 14.85 6.04 -26.74
N SER A 239 14.51 7.23 -27.22
CA SER A 239 13.81 8.23 -26.45
C SER A 239 12.42 7.68 -26.22
N VAL A 240 12.30 6.90 -25.14
CA VAL A 240 11.02 6.54 -24.55
C VAL A 240 10.28 7.86 -24.38
N PRO A 241 9.07 8.02 -24.96
CA PRO A 241 8.30 9.22 -24.73
C PRO A 241 8.08 9.32 -23.22
N SER A 242 8.82 10.24 -22.60
CA SER A 242 8.65 10.59 -21.20
C SER A 242 7.30 11.26 -21.14
N ARG A 243 6.25 10.48 -20.84
CA ARG A 243 4.97 11.05 -20.42
C ARG A 243 5.32 11.99 -19.27
N PRO A 244 4.98 13.29 -19.35
CA PRO A 244 5.19 14.15 -18.21
C PRO A 244 4.29 13.60 -17.11
N ALA A 245 4.89 12.90 -16.14
CA ALA A 245 4.35 12.90 -14.79
C ALA A 245 4.18 14.38 -14.47
N GLY A 246 2.93 14.85 -14.36
CA GLY A 246 2.65 16.27 -14.21
C GLY A 246 3.46 16.86 -13.05
N PRO A 247 3.70 18.18 -13.01
CA PRO A 247 4.49 18.84 -11.96
C PRO A 247 4.14 18.38 -10.53
N VAL A 248 2.85 18.10 -10.28
CA VAL A 248 2.33 17.58 -9.00
C VAL A 248 2.82 16.17 -8.68
N LEU A 249 2.81 15.24 -9.63
CA LEU A 249 3.27 13.86 -9.41
C LEU A 249 4.80 13.83 -9.21
N LYS A 250 5.53 14.71 -9.91
CA LYS A 250 6.97 14.89 -9.70
C LYS A 250 7.27 15.45 -8.30
N ALA A 251 6.50 16.46 -7.86
CA ALA A 251 6.62 17.00 -6.51
C ALA A 251 6.30 15.95 -5.43
N ALA A 252 5.25 15.14 -5.63
CA ALA A 252 4.90 14.04 -4.73
C ALA A 252 6.02 12.98 -4.65
N ALA A 253 6.56 12.55 -5.80
CA ALA A 253 7.67 11.59 -5.83
C ALA A 253 8.92 12.10 -5.12
N GLN A 254 9.25 13.39 -5.29
CA GLN A 254 10.35 14.03 -4.58
C GLN A 254 10.11 14.03 -3.08
N LEU A 255 8.90 14.40 -2.63
CA LEU A 255 8.54 14.38 -1.21
C LEU A 255 8.61 12.98 -0.60
N CYS A 256 8.16 11.94 -1.31
CA CYS A 256 8.30 10.56 -0.85
C CYS A 256 9.78 10.16 -0.69
N THR A 257 10.62 10.56 -1.65
CA THR A 257 12.07 10.28 -1.60
C THR A 257 12.73 10.99 -0.42
N ASP A 258 12.38 12.25 -0.20
CA ASP A 258 12.90 13.04 0.91
C ASP A 258 12.41 12.49 2.26
N LEU A 259 11.14 12.08 2.38
CA LEU A 259 10.58 11.42 3.57
C LEU A 259 11.34 10.16 3.95
N GLY A 260 11.77 9.35 2.97
CA GLY A 260 12.58 8.15 3.21
C GLY A 260 14.00 8.43 3.72
N ARG A 261 14.45 9.70 3.73
CA ARG A 261 15.78 10.11 4.19
C ARG A 261 15.76 10.91 5.50
N VAL A 262 14.57 11.16 6.05
CA VAL A 262 14.40 11.93 7.29
C VAL A 262 15.12 11.26 8.45
N SER A 263 15.88 12.07 9.19
CA SER A 263 16.62 11.61 10.35
C SER A 263 16.23 12.31 11.65
N ASP A 264 15.56 13.47 11.57
CA ASP A 264 15.10 14.22 12.73
C ASP A 264 13.69 14.83 12.56
N LEU A 265 13.15 15.34 13.68
CA LEU A 265 11.79 15.89 13.75
C LEU A 265 11.64 17.24 13.03
N ASP A 266 12.71 18.03 12.90
CA ASP A 266 12.65 19.34 12.24
C ASP A 266 12.63 19.18 10.72
N GLU A 267 13.39 18.23 10.18
CA GLU A 267 13.31 17.78 8.79
C GLU A 267 11.90 17.26 8.46
N LEU A 268 11.32 16.46 9.36
CA LEU A 268 9.95 15.96 9.21
C LEU A 268 8.92 17.10 9.20
N ARG A 269 9.04 18.09 10.10
CA ARG A 269 8.19 19.29 10.11
C ARG A 269 8.30 20.06 8.80
N GLY A 270 9.51 20.23 8.28
CA GLY A 270 9.76 20.88 6.99
C GLY A 270 9.13 20.15 5.82
N LEU A 271 9.09 18.81 5.86
CA LEU A 271 8.43 17.97 4.84
C LEU A 271 6.92 18.03 4.90
N VAL A 272 6.36 18.02 6.11
CA VAL A 272 4.92 18.18 6.35
C VAL A 272 4.43 19.54 5.81
N ALA A 273 5.24 20.60 5.96
CA ALA A 273 4.95 21.90 5.37
C ALA A 273 4.89 21.84 3.83
N ARG A 274 5.90 21.23 3.20
CA ARG A 274 5.90 21.07 1.73
C ARG A 274 4.74 20.20 1.22
N ALA A 275 4.35 19.17 1.98
CA ALA A 275 3.19 18.35 1.67
C ALA A 275 1.88 19.17 1.70
N ALA A 276 1.75 20.09 2.67
CA ALA A 276 0.63 21.02 2.72
C ALA A 276 0.60 21.94 1.49
N ASP A 277 1.74 22.48 1.07
CA ASP A 277 1.85 23.32 -0.13
C ASP A 277 1.43 22.57 -1.40
N VAL A 278 1.87 21.32 -1.56
CA VAL A 278 1.53 20.49 -2.73
C VAL A 278 0.04 20.14 -2.79
N MET A 279 -0.63 20.05 -1.63
CA MET A 279 -2.08 19.82 -1.53
C MET A 279 -2.91 21.11 -1.55
N ASP A 280 -2.29 22.29 -1.61
CA ASP A 280 -2.95 23.59 -1.38
C ASP A 280 -3.76 23.62 -0.07
N ALA A 281 -3.19 23.03 0.98
CA ALA A 281 -3.81 22.95 2.30
C ALA A 281 -3.51 24.22 3.11
N SER A 282 -4.54 24.81 3.74
CA SER A 282 -4.36 25.95 4.66
C SER A 282 -3.82 25.54 6.02
N GLY A 283 -4.09 24.30 6.41
CA GLY A 283 -3.66 23.71 7.66
C GLY A 283 -3.54 22.20 7.50
N LEU A 284 -2.56 21.61 8.15
CA LEU A 284 -2.32 20.17 8.11
C LEU A 284 -1.85 19.70 9.48
N VAL A 285 -2.45 18.63 9.99
CA VAL A 285 -2.11 18.07 11.29
C VAL A 285 -1.92 16.56 11.16
N VAL A 286 -0.82 16.07 11.73
CA VAL A 286 -0.57 14.65 11.93
C VAL A 286 -1.01 14.29 13.34
N TRP A 287 -1.96 13.37 13.43
CA TRP A 287 -2.50 12.84 14.67
C TRP A 287 -2.03 11.41 14.87
N LEU A 288 -1.59 11.06 16.07
CA LEU A 288 -1.24 9.68 16.44
C LEU A 288 -2.12 9.19 17.58
N GLY A 289 -2.57 7.95 17.48
CA GLY A 289 -3.19 7.25 18.59
C GLY A 289 -2.13 6.77 19.58
N ASP A 290 -2.55 6.43 20.79
CA ASP A 290 -1.65 5.74 21.72
C ASP A 290 -1.39 4.28 21.27
N ALA A 291 -0.43 3.60 21.93
CA ALA A 291 -0.05 2.23 21.60
C ALA A 291 -1.18 1.18 21.80
N ALA A 292 -2.25 1.53 22.54
CA ALA A 292 -3.44 0.70 22.71
C ALA A 292 -4.54 1.06 21.67
N GLY A 293 -4.26 1.99 20.77
CA GLY A 293 -5.21 2.51 19.79
C GLY A 293 -6.24 3.45 20.42
N GLY A 294 -5.86 4.24 21.40
CA GLY A 294 -6.72 5.20 22.09
C GLY A 294 -6.90 6.52 21.34
N ASP A 295 -7.01 7.61 22.08
CA ASP A 295 -7.37 8.92 21.54
C ASP A 295 -6.24 9.52 20.68
N LEU A 296 -6.64 10.24 19.64
CA LEU A 296 -5.74 10.89 18.70
C LEU A 296 -5.13 12.15 19.32
N ARG A 297 -3.80 12.23 19.35
CA ARG A 297 -3.05 13.39 19.82
C ARG A 297 -2.33 14.06 18.65
N PRO A 298 -2.35 15.40 18.56
CA PRO A 298 -1.63 16.10 17.52
C PRO A 298 -0.13 16.07 17.83
N VAL A 299 0.68 15.59 16.88
CA VAL A 299 2.14 15.48 17.05
C VAL A 299 2.90 16.48 16.18
N ILE A 300 2.40 16.75 14.98
CA ILE A 300 2.98 17.71 14.05
C ILE A 300 1.85 18.50 13.41
N ALA A 301 2.02 19.82 13.28
CA ALA A 301 1.07 20.64 12.56
C ALA A 301 1.78 21.71 11.71
N HIS A 302 1.13 22.05 10.61
CA HIS A 302 1.46 23.14 9.70
C HIS A 302 0.21 24.02 9.52
N GLY A 303 0.40 25.33 9.34
CA GLY A 303 -0.71 26.31 9.27
C GLY A 303 -1.26 26.75 10.64
N TYR A 304 -0.76 26.18 11.73
CA TYR A 304 -1.11 26.52 13.11
C TYR A 304 0.12 26.98 13.89
N SER A 305 -0.03 27.96 14.78
CA SER A 305 1.08 28.39 15.65
C SER A 305 1.36 27.34 16.73
N ASN A 306 2.59 27.30 17.25
CA ASN A 306 2.97 26.36 18.33
C ASN A 306 2.09 26.52 19.59
N GLN A 307 1.58 27.73 19.87
CA GLN A 307 0.65 27.96 20.98
C GLN A 307 -0.73 27.35 20.75
N VAL A 308 -1.21 27.33 19.50
CA VAL A 308 -2.47 26.68 19.13
C VAL A 308 -2.31 25.17 19.18
N LEU A 309 -1.20 24.64 18.65
CA LEU A 309 -0.91 23.20 18.68
C LEU A 309 -0.83 22.67 20.12
N ALA A 310 -0.15 23.39 21.02
CA ALA A 310 -0.04 23.02 22.44
C ALA A 310 -1.39 23.01 23.19
N ARG A 311 -2.42 23.66 22.62
CA ARG A 311 -3.77 23.73 23.18
C ARG A 311 -4.78 22.87 22.41
N MET A 312 -4.37 22.22 21.32
CA MET A 312 -5.27 21.34 20.57
C MET A 312 -5.61 20.12 21.45
N PRO A 313 -6.90 19.88 21.73
CA PRO A 313 -7.31 18.76 22.55
C PRO A 313 -7.04 17.45 21.81
N ALA A 314 -6.82 16.39 22.58
CA ALA A 314 -6.90 15.04 22.02
C ALA A 314 -8.31 14.80 21.46
N VAL A 315 -8.37 14.11 20.33
CA VAL A 315 -9.63 13.74 19.69
C VAL A 315 -9.99 12.33 20.13
N PRO A 316 -11.13 12.14 20.84
CA PRO A 316 -11.55 10.81 21.25
C PRO A 316 -11.66 9.85 20.07
N ARG A 317 -11.21 8.60 20.23
CA ARG A 317 -11.33 7.61 19.13
C ARG A 317 -12.78 7.41 18.69
N SER A 318 -13.74 7.55 19.59
CA SER A 318 -15.18 7.44 19.33
C SER A 318 -15.83 8.74 18.82
N ALA A 319 -15.07 9.83 18.71
CA ALA A 319 -15.63 11.12 18.31
C ALA A 319 -16.27 11.06 16.91
N ASP A 320 -17.32 11.84 16.74
CA ASP A 320 -18.02 12.01 15.46
C ASP A 320 -17.34 13.13 14.65
N ASN A 321 -16.16 12.83 14.11
CA ASN A 321 -15.46 13.70 13.19
C ASN A 321 -14.64 12.89 12.18
N ALA A 322 -14.24 13.53 11.09
CA ALA A 322 -13.55 12.87 9.99
C ALA A 322 -12.20 12.26 10.39
N ALA A 323 -11.46 12.87 11.32
CA ALA A 323 -10.18 12.34 11.77
C ALA A 323 -10.38 11.02 12.55
N ALA A 324 -11.30 11.01 13.51
CA ALA A 324 -11.65 9.81 14.27
C ALA A 324 -12.30 8.74 13.38
N ALA A 325 -13.12 9.12 12.40
CA ALA A 325 -13.70 8.20 11.43
C ALA A 325 -12.63 7.56 10.53
N ALA A 326 -11.70 8.35 9.97
CA ALA A 326 -10.58 7.83 9.18
C ALA A 326 -9.73 6.87 10.00
N TYR A 327 -9.46 7.23 11.26
CA TYR A 327 -8.71 6.41 12.19
C TYR A 327 -9.36 5.05 12.47
N ARG A 328 -10.69 5.03 12.70
CA ARG A 328 -11.44 3.79 12.97
C ARG A 328 -11.63 2.92 11.74
N ILE A 329 -11.95 3.53 10.60
CA ILE A 329 -12.37 2.82 9.38
C ILE A 329 -11.16 2.42 8.54
N GLY A 330 -10.04 3.15 8.65
CA GLY A 330 -8.88 2.95 7.79
C GLY A 330 -9.13 3.38 6.34
N GLN A 331 -10.03 4.35 6.13
CA GLN A 331 -10.34 4.92 4.82
C GLN A 331 -10.28 6.45 4.86
N LEU A 332 -9.89 7.04 3.73
CA LEU A 332 -9.93 8.49 3.52
C LEU A 332 -11.34 9.02 3.77
N GLN A 333 -11.47 10.07 4.58
CA GLN A 333 -12.72 10.78 4.82
C GLN A 333 -12.65 12.18 4.22
N ILE A 334 -13.76 12.64 3.66
CA ILE A 334 -13.88 13.95 3.03
C ILE A 334 -14.97 14.71 3.77
N VAL A 335 -14.66 15.95 4.14
CA VAL A 335 -15.63 16.90 4.72
C VAL A 335 -15.76 18.05 3.75
N LEU A 336 -16.92 18.15 3.11
CA LEU A 336 -17.21 19.22 2.16
C LEU A 336 -17.24 20.58 2.88
N ALA A 337 -16.76 21.62 2.19
CA ALA A 337 -16.91 22.99 2.66
C ALA A 337 -18.40 23.31 2.91
N ARG A 338 -18.71 23.86 4.08
CA ARG A 338 -20.08 24.31 4.39
C ARG A 338 -20.40 25.58 3.60
N PRO A 339 -21.67 25.84 3.26
CA PRO A 339 -22.07 27.12 2.67
C PRO A 339 -21.57 28.30 3.53
N GLY A 340 -20.74 29.17 2.94
CA GLY A 340 -20.12 30.31 3.62
C GLY A 340 -18.74 30.03 4.27
N SER A 341 -18.26 28.79 4.26
CA SER A 341 -16.86 28.44 4.58
C SER A 341 -16.00 28.45 3.32
N ALA A 342 -14.78 28.96 3.42
CA ALA A 342 -13.82 28.95 2.31
C ALA A 342 -13.05 27.62 2.16
N SER A 343 -13.19 26.72 3.15
CA SER A 343 -12.43 25.48 3.22
C SER A 343 -13.30 24.26 3.55
N GLY A 344 -12.96 23.13 2.92
CA GLY A 344 -13.33 21.78 3.32
C GLY A 344 -12.16 21.09 4.01
N ALA A 345 -12.24 19.77 4.20
CA ALA A 345 -11.15 18.99 4.77
C ALA A 345 -11.09 17.57 4.23
N VAL A 346 -9.88 17.00 4.27
CA VAL A 346 -9.63 15.58 4.04
C VAL A 346 -8.93 14.98 5.26
N ALA A 347 -9.26 13.74 5.60
CA ALA A 347 -8.62 12.99 6.67
C ALA A 347 -8.19 11.61 6.16
N ALA A 348 -6.89 11.40 6.03
CA ALA A 348 -6.28 10.17 5.52
C ALA A 348 -5.69 9.33 6.66
N PRO A 349 -6.00 8.03 6.73
CA PRO A 349 -5.50 7.15 7.79
C PRO A 349 -3.99 6.88 7.65
N LEU A 350 -3.28 6.85 8.77
CA LEU A 350 -1.87 6.42 8.83
C LEU A 350 -1.86 4.90 9.07
N LEU A 351 -1.78 4.12 8.00
CA LEU A 351 -1.85 2.66 8.05
C LEU A 351 -0.45 2.04 8.14
N SER A 352 -0.22 1.25 9.19
CA SER A 352 0.98 0.43 9.39
C SER A 352 0.61 -1.06 9.38
N SER A 353 1.61 -1.94 9.50
CA SER A 353 1.39 -3.39 9.68
C SER A 353 0.60 -3.71 10.96
N ALA A 354 0.70 -2.88 12.00
CA ALA A 354 -0.06 -3.01 13.25
C ALA A 354 -1.50 -2.46 13.16
N GLY A 355 -1.89 -1.93 11.99
CA GLY A 355 -3.17 -1.27 11.77
C GLY A 355 -3.05 0.24 11.67
N CYS A 356 -4.18 0.94 11.79
CA CYS A 356 -4.22 2.39 11.75
C CYS A 356 -3.60 2.94 13.04
N ILE A 357 -2.48 3.65 12.92
CA ILE A 357 -1.74 4.23 14.05
C ILE A 357 -2.03 5.71 14.26
N GLY A 358 -2.79 6.31 13.34
CA GLY A 358 -3.16 7.71 13.43
C GLY A 358 -3.88 8.20 12.19
N THR A 359 -3.90 9.51 12.00
CA THR A 359 -4.56 10.15 10.86
C THR A 359 -3.84 11.43 10.48
N LEU A 360 -3.74 11.69 9.19
CA LEU A 360 -3.36 12.97 8.62
C LEU A 360 -4.64 13.74 8.30
N SER A 361 -4.86 14.92 8.89
CA SER A 361 -5.97 15.81 8.50
C SER A 361 -5.44 17.05 7.81
N ALA A 362 -6.05 17.43 6.69
CA ALA A 362 -5.71 18.66 5.98
C ALA A 362 -6.98 19.48 5.70
N GLU A 363 -6.92 20.78 5.99
CA GLU A 363 -7.93 21.75 5.60
C GLU A 363 -7.62 22.24 4.19
N ILE A 364 -8.54 22.02 3.25
CA ILE A 364 -8.34 22.27 1.82
C ILE A 364 -9.18 23.46 1.38
N ARG A 365 -8.55 24.39 0.65
CA ARG A 365 -9.21 25.59 0.16
C ARG A 365 -10.00 25.34 -1.12
N GLY A 366 -11.03 26.15 -1.34
CA GLY A 366 -11.63 26.33 -2.68
C GLY A 366 -12.30 25.08 -3.28
N GLY A 367 -12.74 24.13 -2.46
CA GLY A 367 -13.40 22.90 -2.93
C GLY A 367 -12.44 21.79 -3.34
N GLY A 368 -11.12 21.98 -3.15
CA GLY A 368 -10.09 21.01 -3.51
C GLY A 368 -10.22 19.66 -2.79
N GLU A 369 -10.98 19.56 -1.70
CA GLU A 369 -11.25 18.31 -1.00
C GLU A 369 -11.96 17.27 -1.88
N THR A 370 -12.65 17.71 -2.93
CA THR A 370 -13.31 16.85 -3.93
C THR A 370 -12.40 16.44 -5.08
N SER A 371 -11.19 17.00 -5.16
CA SER A 371 -10.23 16.69 -6.21
C SER A 371 -9.58 15.33 -5.98
N ASP A 372 -9.71 14.43 -6.96
CA ASP A 372 -9.04 13.12 -6.96
C ASP A 372 -7.52 13.25 -6.73
N SER A 373 -6.92 14.32 -7.24
CA SER A 373 -5.48 14.57 -7.07
C SER A 373 -5.13 14.89 -5.62
N VAL A 374 -5.90 15.74 -4.94
CA VAL A 374 -5.67 16.09 -3.53
C VAL A 374 -5.92 14.90 -2.63
N GLN A 375 -6.98 14.13 -2.90
CA GLN A 375 -7.30 12.89 -2.17
C GLN A 375 -6.19 11.83 -2.33
N ALA A 376 -5.67 11.67 -3.56
CA ALA A 376 -4.55 10.78 -3.83
C ALA A 376 -3.27 11.25 -3.11
N LEU A 377 -2.95 12.54 -3.15
CA LEU A 377 -1.80 13.11 -2.45
C LEU A 377 -1.90 12.90 -0.93
N ALA A 378 -3.07 13.19 -0.34
CA ALA A 378 -3.30 12.98 1.09
C ALA A 378 -3.09 11.51 1.49
N THR A 379 -3.56 10.57 0.66
CA THR A 379 -3.40 9.14 0.88
C THR A 379 -1.94 8.70 0.73
N ILE A 380 -1.22 9.19 -0.29
CA ILE A 380 0.20 8.90 -0.51
C ILE A 380 1.04 9.41 0.66
N PHE A 381 0.83 10.66 1.08
CA PHE A 381 1.58 11.25 2.18
C PHE A 381 1.28 10.58 3.52
N ALA A 382 0.02 10.22 3.78
CA ALA A 382 -0.34 9.44 4.95
C ALA A 382 0.37 8.07 4.99
N ALA A 383 0.46 7.38 3.86
CA ALA A 383 1.18 6.11 3.77
C ALA A 383 2.69 6.25 4.04
N GLN A 384 3.33 7.29 3.50
CA GLN A 384 4.76 7.53 3.74
C GLN A 384 5.05 7.92 5.20
N LEU A 385 4.22 8.79 5.77
CA LEU A 385 4.33 9.18 7.17
C LEU A 385 4.14 7.99 8.11
N ALA A 386 3.20 7.09 7.82
CA ALA A 386 3.03 5.87 8.59
C ALA A 386 4.30 5.00 8.59
N GLY A 387 4.98 4.90 7.43
CA GLY A 387 6.27 4.21 7.32
C GLY A 387 7.37 4.83 8.18
N VAL A 388 7.56 6.15 8.08
CA VAL A 388 8.60 6.88 8.85
C VAL A 388 8.33 6.79 10.35
N ILE A 389 7.10 7.05 10.78
CA ILE A 389 6.70 7.08 12.20
C ILE A 389 6.81 5.68 12.82
N ALA A 390 6.41 4.63 12.10
CA ALA A 390 6.52 3.25 12.59
C ALA A 390 7.97 2.77 12.77
N THR A 391 8.94 3.41 12.10
CA THR A 391 10.38 3.10 12.23
C THR A 391 11.11 3.92 13.30
N THR A 392 10.44 4.88 13.95
CA THR A 392 11.10 5.76 14.93
C THR A 392 11.15 5.07 16.31
N PRO A 393 12.34 4.88 16.92
CA PRO A 393 12.55 4.01 18.08
C PRO A 393 12.15 4.64 19.43
N GLU A 394 11.00 5.31 19.55
CA GLU A 394 10.51 5.78 20.87
C GLU A 394 9.81 4.66 21.68
N ALA A 395 9.46 3.52 21.04
CA ALA A 395 9.00 2.33 21.76
C ALA A 395 10.14 1.54 22.46
N SER A 396 11.40 1.90 22.21
CA SER A 396 12.60 1.21 22.73
C SER A 396 13.18 1.85 24.00
N GLU A 397 13.00 3.14 24.23
CA GLU A 397 13.60 3.82 25.40
C GLU A 397 12.85 3.54 26.71
N GLN A 398 11.51 3.41 26.69
CA GLN A 398 10.75 2.99 27.87
C GLN A 398 11.06 1.55 28.30
N ARG A 399 11.47 0.70 27.36
CA ARG A 399 11.89 -0.69 27.64
C ARG A 399 13.30 -0.75 28.26
N THR A 400 14.13 0.26 28.04
CA THR A 400 15.50 0.36 28.60
C THR A 400 15.49 1.06 29.96
N ALA A 401 14.70 2.13 30.11
CA ALA A 401 14.54 2.85 31.39
C ALA A 401 13.82 2.02 32.47
N SER A 402 12.85 1.18 32.09
CA SER A 402 12.20 0.23 33.00
C SER A 402 13.13 -0.91 33.43
N ARG A 403 14.14 -1.23 32.61
CA ARG A 403 15.18 -2.23 32.92
C ARG A 403 16.27 -1.69 33.86
N SER A 404 16.60 -0.41 33.78
CA SER A 404 17.59 0.22 34.66
C SER A 404 17.04 0.62 36.03
N ALA A 405 15.74 0.87 36.16
CA ALA A 405 15.10 1.19 37.45
C ALA A 405 14.89 -0.04 38.36
N GLY A 406 15.06 -1.26 37.84
CA GLY A 406 14.97 -2.51 38.60
C GLY A 406 16.31 -3.04 39.12
N LEU A 407 17.38 -2.25 39.02
CA LEU A 407 18.76 -2.66 39.36
C LEU A 407 19.49 -1.66 40.28
N ALA A 408 18.76 -0.77 40.96
CA ALA A 408 19.31 0.14 41.98
C ALA A 408 18.71 -0.16 43.36
#